data_AF-A0A2U1NYB9-F1
#
_entry.id   AF-A0A2U1NYB9-F1
#
_cell.length_a   1.000
_cell.length_b   1.000
_cell.length_c   1.000
_cell.angle_alpha   90.00
_cell.angle_beta   90.00
_cell.angle_gamma   90.00
#
_symmetry.space_group_name_H-M   'P 1'
#
loop_
_entity.id
_entity.type
_entity.pdbx_description
1 polymer ?
#
loop_
_entity_poly.entity_id
_entity_poly.type
_entity_poly.pdbx_seq_one_letter_code
_entity_poly.pdbx_strand_id
1 'polypeptide(L)'
;MSRVDDAVQRMVRVKFTMGLFENPLAYYNMAKYLGCQEHRDLAREVVRKTLVLLKNRKYSHAGNIGYQCCGWTIEWQGLSDNSTAEQ
;
A
#
# COMPACT_ATOMS: atom_id res chain seq x y z
N MET A 1 11.53 0.32 36.64
CA MET A 1 11.15 1.44 35.76
C MET A 1 11.94 1.47 34.44
N SER A 2 13.18 0.96 34.37
CA SER A 2 14.03 0.95 33.15
C SER A 2 13.41 0.38 31.86
N ARG A 3 12.56 -0.66 31.94
CA ARG A 3 11.92 -1.24 30.74
C ARG A 3 10.92 -0.28 30.07
N VAL A 4 10.22 0.50 30.88
CA VAL A 4 9.29 1.53 30.39
C VAL A 4 10.09 2.68 29.79
N ASP A 5 11.14 3.13 30.48
CA ASP A 5 12.01 4.21 30.01
C ASP A 5 12.67 3.87 28.67
N ASP A 6 13.17 2.64 28.50
CA ASP A 6 13.73 2.15 27.22
C ASP A 6 12.68 2.09 26.10
N ALA A 7 11.46 1.62 26.39
CA ALA A 7 10.38 1.59 25.40
C ALA A 7 9.97 3.00 24.96
N VAL A 8 9.81 3.93 25.91
CA VAL A 8 9.49 5.33 25.64
C VAL A 8 10.63 5.99 24.86
N GLN A 9 11.90 5.72 25.24
CA GLN A 9 13.06 6.26 24.52
C GLN A 9 13.07 5.80 23.06
N ARG A 10 12.76 4.53 22.77
CA ARG A 10 12.65 4.03 21.38
C ARG A 10 11.52 4.68 20.61
N MET A 11 10.35 4.86 21.22
CA MET A 11 9.20 5.53 20.59
C MET A 11 9.50 7.00 20.29
N VAL A 12 10.01 7.74 21.28
CA VAL A 12 10.31 9.18 21.16
C VAL A 12 11.45 9.40 20.16
N ARG A 13 12.47 8.54 20.14
CA ARG A 13 13.55 8.59 19.15
C ARG A 13 13.01 8.56 17.72
N VAL A 14 12.14 7.60 17.40
CA VAL A 14 11.54 7.50 16.05
C VAL A 14 10.75 8.75 15.71
N LYS A 15 9.97 9.30 16.65
CA LYS A 15 9.21 10.54 16.42
C LYS A 15 10.11 11.73 16.08
N PHE A 16 11.24 11.88 16.76
CA PHE A 16 12.22 12.91 16.44
C PHE A 16 12.94 12.63 15.11
N THR A 17 13.39 11.40 14.85
CA THR A 17 14.03 11.04 13.58
C THR A 17 13.12 11.30 12.38
N MET A 18 11.80 11.12 12.53
CA MET A 18 10.81 11.39 11.50
C MET A 18 10.34 12.86 11.44
N GLY A 19 10.82 13.74 12.35
CA GLY A 19 10.44 15.15 12.39
C GLY A 19 8.98 15.41 12.78
N LEU A 20 8.35 14.48 13.52
CA LEU A 20 6.93 14.57 13.91
C LEU A 20 6.66 15.63 15.00
N PHE A 21 7.69 16.09 15.70
CA PHE A 21 7.55 17.19 16.66
C PHE A 21 7.51 18.56 15.96
N GLU A 22 8.22 18.70 14.84
CA GLU A 22 8.25 19.91 14.00
C GLU A 22 7.05 19.96 13.05
N ASN A 23 6.67 18.80 12.48
CA ASN A 23 5.58 18.67 11.51
C ASN A 23 4.54 17.65 12.00
N PRO A 24 3.73 18.01 13.03
CA PRO A 24 2.82 17.08 13.67
C PRO A 24 1.54 16.80 12.87
N LEU A 25 1.25 17.61 11.84
CA LEU A 25 0.01 17.54 11.06
C LEU A 25 0.29 17.14 9.61
N ALA A 26 -0.73 16.55 8.98
CA ALA A 26 -0.67 16.18 7.58
C ALA A 26 -0.68 17.42 6.66
N TYR A 27 0.08 17.34 5.57
CA TYR A 27 0.02 18.33 4.51
C TYR A 27 -1.04 17.95 3.48
N TYR A 28 -2.17 18.67 3.48
CA TYR A 28 -3.29 18.38 2.57
C TYR A 28 -2.92 18.48 1.08
N ASN A 29 -1.90 19.26 0.73
CA ASN A 29 -1.41 19.36 -0.66
C ASN A 29 -0.76 18.05 -1.18
N MET A 30 -0.49 17.08 -0.32
CA MET A 30 0.06 15.77 -0.68
C MET A 30 -1.00 14.80 -1.17
N ALA A 31 -2.30 15.08 -0.97
CA ALA A 31 -3.39 14.22 -1.41
C ALA A 31 -3.36 13.95 -2.93
N LYS A 32 -2.78 14.87 -3.73
CA LYS A 32 -2.58 14.71 -5.18
C LYS A 32 -1.72 13.51 -5.58
N TYR A 33 -0.89 12.99 -4.68
CA TYR A 33 -0.05 11.83 -4.95
C TYR A 33 -0.80 10.50 -4.80
N LEU A 34 -1.97 10.50 -4.15
CA LEU A 34 -2.81 9.32 -4.02
C LEU A 34 -3.38 8.95 -5.39
N GLY A 35 -3.06 7.75 -5.87
CA GLY A 35 -3.56 7.23 -7.14
C GLY A 35 -3.07 7.98 -8.39
N CYS A 36 -2.04 8.82 -8.29
CA CYS A 36 -1.48 9.56 -9.43
C CYS A 36 -0.93 8.63 -10.53
N GLN A 37 -0.89 9.15 -11.75
CA GLN A 37 -0.56 8.36 -12.95
C GLN A 37 0.85 7.79 -12.90
N GLU A 38 1.80 8.57 -12.37
CA GLU A 38 3.20 8.19 -12.22
C GLU A 38 3.34 6.93 -11.35
N HIS A 39 2.61 6.84 -10.23
CA HIS A 39 2.61 5.66 -9.37
C HIS A 39 1.94 4.46 -10.05
N ARG A 40 0.85 4.68 -10.80
CA ARG A 40 0.15 3.62 -11.55
C ARG A 40 1.02 3.05 -12.68
N ASP A 41 1.80 3.89 -13.35
CA ASP A 41 2.72 3.46 -14.41
C ASP A 41 3.85 2.60 -13.86
N LEU A 42 4.45 3.01 -12.72
CA LEU A 42 5.43 2.19 -12.01
C LEU A 42 4.82 0.85 -11.56
N ALA A 43 3.62 0.86 -10.98
CA ALA A 43 2.94 -0.38 -10.58
C ALA A 43 2.72 -1.32 -11.78
N ARG A 44 2.32 -0.77 -12.94
CA ARG A 44 2.15 -1.54 -14.18
C ARG A 44 3.46 -2.15 -14.67
N GLU A 45 4.57 -1.43 -14.56
CA GLU A 45 5.89 -1.94 -14.88
C GLU A 45 6.29 -3.11 -13.97
N VAL A 46 6.09 -2.95 -12.65
CA VAL A 46 6.38 -4.00 -11.66
C VAL A 46 5.56 -5.26 -11.96
N VAL A 47 4.26 -5.13 -12.24
CA VAL A 47 3.41 -6.27 -12.62
C VAL A 47 3.98 -6.98 -13.84
N ARG A 48 4.42 -6.27 -14.88
CA ARG A 48 5.02 -6.91 -16.07
C ARG A 48 6.30 -7.68 -15.75
N LYS A 49 7.11 -7.18 -14.80
CA LYS A 49 8.38 -7.80 -14.41
C LYS A 49 8.22 -9.02 -13.49
N THR A 50 7.13 -9.12 -12.75
CA THR A 50 6.90 -10.23 -11.80
C THR A 50 6.19 -11.43 -12.40
N LEU A 51 5.57 -11.29 -13.58
CA LEU A 51 4.88 -12.39 -14.25
C LEU A 51 5.86 -13.49 -14.69
N VAL A 52 5.56 -14.73 -14.28
CA VAL A 52 6.31 -15.92 -14.70
C VAL A 52 5.43 -16.74 -15.65
N LEU A 53 5.87 -16.87 -16.91
CA LEU A 53 5.18 -17.69 -17.90
C LEU A 53 5.50 -19.18 -17.69
N LEU A 54 4.57 -19.91 -17.09
CA LEU A 54 4.68 -21.37 -16.92
C LEU A 54 4.05 -22.15 -18.09
N LYS A 55 2.90 -21.68 -18.58
CA LYS A 55 2.14 -22.34 -19.65
C LYS A 55 1.20 -21.36 -20.33
N ASN A 56 1.12 -21.38 -21.66
CA ASN A 56 0.29 -20.46 -22.44
C ASN A 56 -1.10 -21.05 -22.73
N ARG A 57 -2.06 -20.86 -21.81
CA ARG A 57 -3.48 -21.28 -21.92
C ARG A 57 -4.40 -20.16 -21.39
N LYS A 58 -5.71 -20.25 -21.65
CA LYS A 58 -6.71 -19.29 -21.15
C LYS A 58 -6.87 -19.38 -19.63
N TYR A 59 -7.06 -18.23 -18.97
CA TYR A 59 -7.17 -18.10 -17.50
C TYR A 59 -8.60 -17.73 -17.08
N SER A 60 -9.05 -18.18 -15.90
CA SER A 60 -10.45 -18.06 -15.44
C SER A 60 -10.79 -16.81 -14.62
N HIS A 61 -9.78 -16.07 -14.12
CA HIS A 61 -9.98 -14.90 -13.25
C HIS A 61 -9.89 -13.55 -14.01
N ALA A 62 -9.94 -13.59 -15.34
CA ALA A 62 -9.86 -12.40 -16.18
C ALA A 62 -11.11 -11.53 -15.96
N GLY A 63 -10.96 -10.41 -15.24
CA GLY A 63 -12.02 -9.44 -15.00
C GLY A 63 -12.44 -9.24 -13.55
N ASN A 64 -11.76 -9.83 -12.57
CA ASN A 64 -12.00 -9.56 -11.15
C ASN A 64 -10.77 -8.89 -10.50
N ILE A 65 -10.90 -7.62 -10.13
CA ILE A 65 -9.80 -6.83 -9.54
C ILE A 65 -9.56 -7.25 -8.08
N GLY A 66 -10.63 -7.51 -7.32
CA GLY A 66 -10.51 -8.01 -5.95
C GLY A 66 -9.64 -9.27 -5.85
N TYR A 67 -9.85 -10.23 -6.76
CA TYR A 67 -9.03 -11.44 -6.86
C TYR A 67 -7.60 -11.18 -7.38
N GLN A 68 -7.39 -10.15 -8.19
CA GLN A 68 -6.05 -9.80 -8.65
C GLN A 68 -5.22 -9.09 -7.56
N CYS A 69 -5.88 -8.37 -6.65
CA CYS A 69 -5.23 -7.64 -5.56
C CYS A 69 -5.16 -8.43 -4.24
N CYS A 70 -6.02 -9.43 -4.05
CA CYS A 70 -6.06 -10.28 -2.86
C CYS A 70 -6.27 -9.49 -1.54
N GLY A 71 -5.91 -10.11 -0.41
CA GLY A 71 -5.99 -9.50 0.93
C GLY A 71 -5.11 -8.27 1.09
N TRP A 72 -5.34 -7.52 2.18
CA TRP A 72 -4.72 -6.22 2.45
C TRP A 72 -4.97 -5.14 1.39
N THR A 73 -5.96 -5.35 0.52
CA THR A 73 -6.43 -4.37 -0.45
C THR A 73 -7.86 -4.00 -0.11
N ILE A 74 -8.06 -2.75 0.33
CA ILE A 74 -9.30 -2.21 0.95
C ILE A 74 -9.62 -2.91 2.28
N GLU A 75 -9.87 -4.22 2.26
CA GLU A 75 -10.18 -5.03 3.44
C GLU A 75 -9.00 -5.93 3.83
N TRP A 76 -8.94 -6.32 5.11
CA TRP A 76 -7.90 -7.23 5.62
C TRP A 76 -7.86 -8.55 4.83
N GLN A 77 -9.03 -9.16 4.63
CA GLN A 77 -9.19 -10.39 3.84
C GLN A 77 -9.26 -10.13 2.32
N GLY A 78 -9.33 -8.86 1.91
CA GLY A 78 -9.57 -8.47 0.53
C GLY A 78 -11.03 -8.63 0.14
N LEU A 79 -11.29 -8.46 -1.15
CA LEU A 79 -12.63 -8.41 -1.72
C LEU A 79 -12.75 -9.38 -2.89
N SER A 80 -13.96 -9.92 -3.08
CA SER A 80 -14.31 -10.81 -4.19
C SER A 80 -15.02 -10.10 -5.33
N ASP A 81 -15.27 -8.80 -5.21
CA ASP A 81 -15.99 -7.97 -6.16
C ASP A 81 -15.10 -6.83 -6.71
N ASN A 82 -15.65 -6.06 -7.66
CA ASN A 82 -14.96 -4.94 -8.31
C ASN A 82 -15.46 -3.57 -7.85
N SER A 83 -16.53 -3.50 -7.06
CA SER A 83 -17.32 -2.27 -6.86
C SER A 83 -16.59 -1.15 -6.10
N THR A 84 -15.55 -1.51 -5.33
CA THR A 84 -14.73 -0.60 -4.52
C THR A 84 -13.35 -0.33 -5.11
N ALA A 85 -12.94 -1.06 -6.15
CA ALA A 85 -11.62 -0.96 -6.76
C ALA A 85 -11.53 0.07 -7.90
N GLU A 86 -12.69 0.58 -8.36
CA GLU A 86 -12.81 1.54 -9.48
C GLU A 86 -13.02 2.99 -9.05
N GLN A 87 -13.08 3.28 -7.74
CA GLN A 87 -13.14 4.64 -7.18
C GLN A 87 -11.73 5.24 -7.04
#